data_AF-A0A8J6QEQ6-F1
#
_entry.id   AF-A0A8J6QEQ6-F1
#
_cell.length_a   1.000
_cell.length_b   1.000
_cell.length_c   1.000
_cell.angle_alpha   90.00
_cell.angle_beta   90.00
_cell.angle_gamma   90.00
#
_symmetry.space_group_name_H-M   'P 1'
#
loop_
_entity.id
_entity.type
_entity.pdbx_description
1 polymer ?
#
loop_
_entity_poly.entity_id
_entity_poly.type
_entity_poly.pdbx_seq_one_letter_code
_entity_poly.pdbx_strand_id
1 'polypeptide(L)'
;MKPTQPGTTPAIPDCYQEQIVLSELERRFYLYLIGGDYERLFYSFVGSSETDSNGNDQQELVRVRLDVEVSESERRQNFQSWCPDPQYRKMLDWMLTSRINARLQQQDDLLQVCPEMVDVLPVIRDIGCAKDFNRDLINHVAEVEWLSRKVRAFIDNPLHQALLGLSSSASFEQHLEEMGYPLFIWCIAKMIGEQINEHIHPSLKFTLSKVRYYGRIVGGTIVYLALQEGYDEIDKWKTYLLAGLSILPLGVLISLASFEIRELINQQQNALDGQSNTEFRHQILNHYSLPGDRLRHLIEQEERLKPLLFQAIGFTNFDPLKFITQSNKQRSNSQPNLFEKARAYAFYRQLYGTGRMKGHETLILLNSFGFSMDLLHQLNRMDLVSFTSHVELYAKYFAKR
;
A
#
# COMPACT_ATOMS: atom_id res chain seq x y z
N MET A 1 7.27 -41.74 -23.56
CA MET A 1 6.57 -40.44 -23.74
C MET A 1 7.45 -39.54 -24.59
N LYS A 2 6.91 -38.99 -25.68
CA LYS A 2 7.60 -37.98 -26.51
C LYS A 2 7.70 -36.65 -25.73
N PRO A 3 8.75 -35.85 -25.93
CA PRO A 3 8.86 -34.52 -25.33
C PRO A 3 7.89 -33.54 -26.01
N THR A 4 7.05 -32.87 -25.21
CA THR A 4 6.14 -31.80 -25.65
C THR A 4 6.92 -30.51 -25.90
N GLN A 5 6.56 -29.82 -26.98
CA GLN A 5 7.20 -28.60 -27.49
C GLN A 5 7.15 -27.42 -26.51
N PRO A 6 8.13 -26.49 -26.58
CA PRO A 6 8.08 -25.21 -25.89
C PRO A 6 7.24 -24.19 -26.69
N GLY A 7 6.39 -23.44 -26.00
CA GLY A 7 5.81 -22.20 -26.54
C GLY A 7 4.35 -22.29 -26.95
N THR A 8 3.44 -22.30 -25.98
CA THR A 8 2.14 -21.63 -26.12
C THR A 8 1.72 -21.10 -24.76
N THR A 9 1.55 -19.78 -24.65
CA THR A 9 0.87 -19.16 -23.52
C THR A 9 -0.52 -19.80 -23.41
N PRO A 10 -0.98 -20.24 -22.22
CA PRO A 10 -2.31 -20.85 -22.11
C PRO A 10 -3.37 -19.89 -22.64
N ALA A 11 -4.21 -20.37 -23.57
CA ALA A 11 -5.32 -19.58 -24.09
C ALA A 11 -6.27 -19.23 -22.93
N ILE A 12 -6.59 -17.95 -22.77
CA ILE A 12 -7.62 -17.47 -21.85
C ILE A 12 -8.96 -17.98 -22.41
N PRO A 13 -9.77 -18.75 -21.65
CA PRO A 13 -11.05 -19.21 -22.14
C PRO A 13 -11.95 -18.02 -22.51
N ASP A 14 -12.62 -18.07 -23.66
CA ASP A 14 -13.49 -17.00 -24.22
C ASP A 14 -14.66 -16.57 -23.30
N CYS A 15 -14.87 -17.26 -22.17
CA CYS A 15 -15.96 -17.01 -21.23
C CYS A 15 -15.62 -16.02 -20.10
N TYR A 16 -14.37 -15.56 -19.96
CA TYR A 16 -14.00 -14.62 -18.91
C TYR A 16 -14.08 -13.17 -19.39
N GLN A 17 -14.98 -12.40 -18.78
CA GLN A 17 -14.97 -10.94 -18.95
C GLN A 17 -13.81 -10.35 -18.16
N GLU A 18 -12.77 -9.90 -18.88
CA GLU A 18 -11.55 -9.29 -18.33
C GLU A 18 -11.84 -8.27 -17.23
N GLN A 19 -12.77 -7.34 -17.47
CA GLN A 19 -13.14 -6.29 -16.52
C GLN A 19 -13.69 -6.85 -15.19
N ILE A 20 -14.46 -7.94 -15.23
CA ILE A 20 -14.97 -8.60 -14.02
C ILE A 20 -13.81 -9.20 -13.22
N VAL A 21 -12.88 -9.87 -13.90
CA VAL A 21 -11.71 -10.48 -13.26
C VAL A 21 -10.84 -9.41 -12.60
N LEU A 22 -10.56 -8.31 -13.31
CA LEU A 22 -9.76 -7.20 -12.78
C LEU A 22 -10.42 -6.54 -11.55
N SER A 23 -11.74 -6.30 -11.61
CA SER A 23 -12.50 -5.75 -10.49
C SER A 23 -12.51 -6.69 -9.27
N GLU A 24 -12.65 -8.00 -9.48
CA GLU A 24 -12.61 -8.97 -8.40
C GLU A 24 -11.20 -9.08 -7.78
N LEU A 25 -10.14 -9.02 -8.58
CA LEU A 25 -8.77 -9.00 -8.08
C LEU A 25 -8.49 -7.75 -7.23
N GLU A 26 -8.97 -6.58 -7.66
CA GLU A 26 -8.90 -5.34 -6.87
C GLU A 26 -9.65 -5.47 -5.54
N ARG A 27 -10.86 -6.04 -5.56
CA ARG A 27 -11.62 -6.34 -4.32
C ARG A 27 -10.84 -7.27 -3.38
N ARG A 28 -10.24 -8.35 -3.91
CA ARG A 28 -9.42 -9.30 -3.13
C ARG A 28 -8.18 -8.63 -2.53
N PHE A 29 -7.57 -7.70 -3.26
CA PHE A 29 -6.44 -6.92 -2.78
C PHE A 29 -6.85 -6.03 -1.58
N TYR A 30 -7.97 -5.31 -1.66
CA TYR A 30 -8.43 -4.51 -0.53
C TYR A 30 -8.77 -5.37 0.69
N LEU A 31 -9.35 -6.55 0.49
CA LEU A 31 -9.57 -7.53 1.57
C LEU A 31 -8.25 -8.00 2.19
N TYR A 32 -7.21 -8.26 1.38
CA TYR A 32 -5.88 -8.60 1.88
C TYR A 32 -5.29 -7.49 2.76
N LEU A 33 -5.39 -6.22 2.34
CA LEU A 33 -4.83 -5.08 3.09
C LEU A 33 -5.44 -4.95 4.50
N ILE A 34 -6.74 -5.22 4.63
CA ILE A 34 -7.45 -5.09 5.91
C ILE A 34 -7.36 -6.35 6.79
N GLY A 35 -6.66 -7.40 6.34
CA GLY A 35 -6.57 -8.67 7.07
C GLY A 35 -7.83 -9.53 6.99
N GLY A 36 -8.68 -9.29 5.99
CA GLY A 36 -9.88 -10.08 5.74
C GLY A 36 -9.54 -11.46 5.16
N ASP A 37 -10.23 -12.47 5.67
CA ASP A 37 -10.26 -13.79 5.05
C ASP A 37 -10.96 -13.71 3.70
N TYR A 38 -10.21 -14.06 2.67
CA TYR A 38 -10.80 -14.63 1.47
C TYR A 38 -10.82 -16.12 1.73
N GLU A 39 -11.94 -16.81 1.48
CA GLU A 39 -12.03 -18.26 1.68
C GLU A 39 -10.77 -18.91 1.07
N ARG A 40 -9.89 -19.43 1.93
CA ARG A 40 -8.78 -20.29 1.52
C ARG A 40 -9.41 -21.61 1.06
N LEU A 41 -10.01 -21.61 -0.12
CA LEU A 41 -10.54 -22.82 -0.75
C LEU A 41 -9.35 -23.61 -1.31
N PHE A 42 -8.70 -24.37 -0.43
CA PHE A 42 -7.84 -25.46 -0.85
C PHE A 42 -8.74 -26.67 -1.12
N TYR A 43 -8.86 -27.02 -2.40
CA TYR A 43 -9.36 -28.33 -2.81
C TYR A 43 -8.16 -29.27 -2.85
N SER A 44 -8.15 -30.30 -2.02
CA SER A 44 -7.19 -31.40 -2.12
C SER A 44 -7.90 -32.61 -2.66
N PHE A 45 -7.26 -33.31 -3.60
CA PHE A 45 -7.69 -34.66 -3.95
C PHE A 45 -7.33 -35.58 -2.78
N VAL A 46 -8.33 -36.23 -2.21
CA VAL A 46 -8.17 -37.25 -1.18
C VAL A 46 -8.70 -38.55 -1.77
N GLY A 47 -8.01 -39.67 -1.54
CA GLY A 47 -8.49 -40.96 -2.04
C GLY A 47 -9.88 -41.27 -1.45
N SER A 48 -10.85 -41.54 -2.32
CA SER A 48 -12.16 -42.04 -1.91
C SER A 48 -12.03 -43.53 -1.55
N SER A 49 -12.94 -44.04 -0.71
CA SER A 49 -13.00 -45.47 -0.39
C SER A 49 -13.59 -46.32 -1.52
N GLU A 50 -14.03 -45.71 -2.62
CA GLU A 50 -14.61 -46.39 -3.77
C GLU A 50 -13.60 -46.46 -4.93
N THR A 51 -13.38 -47.66 -5.46
CA THR A 51 -12.56 -47.89 -6.65
C THR A 51 -13.42 -47.86 -7.89
N ASP A 52 -12.90 -47.30 -8.98
CA ASP A 52 -13.59 -47.33 -10.27
C ASP A 52 -13.64 -48.75 -10.86
N SER A 53 -14.37 -48.92 -11.97
CA SER A 53 -14.51 -50.21 -12.65
C SER A 53 -13.20 -50.81 -13.18
N ASN A 54 -12.09 -50.05 -13.13
CA ASN A 54 -10.75 -50.47 -13.52
C ASN A 54 -9.81 -50.64 -12.32
N GLY A 55 -10.32 -50.53 -11.08
CA GLY A 55 -9.55 -50.75 -9.86
C GLY A 55 -8.65 -49.59 -9.45
N ASN A 56 -8.84 -48.38 -10.00
CA ASN A 56 -8.12 -47.19 -9.55
C ASN A 56 -8.88 -46.48 -8.41
N ASP A 57 -8.14 -45.94 -7.44
CA ASP A 57 -8.71 -45.10 -6.39
C ASP A 57 -9.39 -43.88 -7.02
N GLN A 58 -10.71 -43.74 -6.86
CA GLN A 58 -11.36 -42.48 -7.24
C GLN A 58 -10.85 -41.39 -6.30
N GLN A 59 -10.33 -40.30 -6.86
CA GLN A 59 -9.93 -39.14 -6.07
C GLN A 59 -11.15 -38.25 -5.86
N GLU A 60 -11.57 -38.10 -4.61
CA GLU A 60 -12.63 -37.15 -4.24
C GLU A 60 -12.02 -35.78 -3.92
N LEU A 61 -12.66 -34.72 -4.40
CA LEU A 61 -12.23 -33.35 -4.16
C LEU A 61 -12.73 -32.91 -2.77
N VAL A 62 -11.91 -33.06 -1.73
CA VAL A 62 -12.33 -32.77 -0.35
C VAL A 62 -11.81 -31.42 0.11
N ARG A 63 -12.67 -30.69 0.84
CA ARG A 63 -12.35 -29.40 1.48
C ARG A 63 -11.47 -29.65 2.70
N VAL A 64 -10.22 -29.19 2.68
CA VAL A 64 -9.30 -29.28 3.83
C VAL A 64 -9.14 -27.91 4.47
N ARG A 65 -9.55 -27.77 5.74
CA ARG A 65 -9.31 -26.57 6.57
C ARG A 65 -8.01 -26.79 7.34
N LEU A 66 -6.94 -26.09 6.97
CA LEU A 66 -5.71 -26.05 7.77
C LEU A 66 -5.86 -24.93 8.81
N ASP A 67 -5.82 -25.29 10.08
CA ASP A 67 -5.76 -24.36 11.22
C ASP A 67 -4.41 -23.65 11.20
N VAL A 68 -4.36 -22.45 10.59
CA VAL A 68 -3.15 -21.62 10.51
C VAL A 68 -3.53 -20.18 10.79
N GLU A 69 -3.16 -19.73 11.99
CA GLU A 69 -3.34 -18.38 12.57
C GLU A 69 -4.78 -17.84 12.52
N VAL A 70 -5.37 -17.56 13.70
CA VAL A 70 -6.64 -16.83 13.80
C VAL A 70 -6.47 -15.51 13.04
N SER A 71 -7.19 -15.38 11.92
CA SER A 71 -7.07 -14.23 11.03
C SER A 71 -7.49 -12.95 11.75
N GLU A 72 -7.04 -11.79 11.29
CA GLU A 72 -7.47 -10.52 11.87
C GLU A 72 -9.00 -10.34 11.75
N SER A 73 -9.62 -10.86 10.69
CA SER A 73 -11.09 -10.94 10.58
C SER A 73 -11.72 -11.87 11.62
N GLU A 74 -11.14 -13.04 11.87
CA GLU A 74 -11.66 -13.99 12.86
C GLU A 74 -11.45 -13.46 14.30
N ARG A 75 -10.36 -12.75 14.58
CA ARG A 75 -10.17 -12.01 15.84
C ARG A 75 -11.24 -10.94 16.03
N ARG A 76 -11.55 -10.18 14.98
CA ARG A 76 -12.62 -9.17 15.00
C ARG A 76 -14.00 -9.82 15.16
N GLN A 77 -14.27 -10.94 14.50
CA GLN A 77 -15.53 -11.68 14.62
C GLN A 77 -15.70 -12.34 15.99
N ASN A 78 -14.63 -12.92 16.56
CA ASN A 78 -14.65 -13.51 17.91
C ASN A 78 -14.89 -12.44 18.98
N PHE A 79 -14.37 -11.23 18.81
CA PHE A 79 -14.72 -10.11 19.68
C PHE A 79 -16.19 -9.67 19.49
N GLN A 80 -16.71 -9.69 18.25
CA GLN A 80 -18.12 -9.38 17.97
C GLN A 80 -19.07 -10.41 18.59
N SER A 81 -18.75 -11.70 18.55
CA SER A 81 -19.56 -12.77 19.14
C SER A 81 -19.56 -12.74 20.67
N TRP A 82 -18.51 -12.16 21.28
CA TRP A 82 -18.38 -11.95 22.72
C TRP A 82 -18.75 -10.52 23.17
N CYS A 83 -19.37 -9.69 22.33
CA CYS A 83 -19.63 -8.29 22.69
C CYS A 83 -20.68 -8.17 23.83
N PRO A 84 -20.34 -7.60 25.00
CA PRO A 84 -21.24 -7.56 26.16
C PRO A 84 -22.43 -6.58 25.99
N ASP A 85 -22.31 -5.60 25.09
CA ASP A 85 -23.41 -4.72 24.68
C ASP A 85 -23.36 -4.50 23.15
N PRO A 86 -24.01 -5.40 22.38
CA PRO A 86 -24.01 -5.33 20.92
C PRO A 86 -24.72 -4.08 20.38
N GLN A 87 -25.67 -3.50 21.12
CA GLN A 87 -26.39 -2.31 20.68
C GLN A 87 -25.50 -1.07 20.78
N TYR A 88 -24.80 -0.91 21.90
CA TYR A 88 -23.82 0.15 22.06
C TYR A 88 -22.71 0.04 21.01
N ARG A 89 -22.22 -1.17 20.74
CA ARG A 89 -21.24 -1.38 19.67
C ARG A 89 -21.76 -0.97 18.29
N LYS A 90 -22.98 -1.37 17.93
CA LYS A 90 -23.61 -0.97 16.65
C LYS A 90 -23.79 0.55 16.55
N MET A 91 -24.12 1.21 17.66
CA MET A 91 -24.20 2.67 17.73
C MET A 91 -22.83 3.29 17.44
N LEU A 92 -21.75 2.81 18.07
CA LEU A 92 -20.39 3.29 17.79
C LEU A 92 -20.01 3.11 16.32
N ASP A 93 -20.30 1.93 15.74
CA ASP A 93 -20.02 1.65 14.32
C ASP A 93 -20.77 2.62 13.38
N TRP A 94 -22.04 2.93 13.70
CA TRP A 94 -22.83 3.90 12.95
C TRP A 94 -22.26 5.32 13.09
N MET A 95 -21.95 5.77 14.32
CA MET A 95 -21.39 7.08 14.59
C MET A 95 -20.06 7.27 13.85
N LEU A 96 -19.15 6.30 13.96
CA LEU A 96 -17.85 6.35 13.30
C LEU A 96 -17.99 6.42 11.78
N THR A 97 -18.85 5.59 11.21
CA THR A 97 -19.12 5.60 9.76
C THR A 97 -19.65 6.96 9.30
N SER A 98 -20.61 7.53 10.05
CA SER A 98 -21.17 8.85 9.75
C SER A 98 -20.11 9.95 9.80
N ARG A 99 -19.23 9.93 10.81
CA ARG A 99 -18.17 10.92 11.00
C ARG A 99 -17.11 10.85 9.89
N ILE A 100 -16.65 9.64 9.57
CA ILE A 100 -15.70 9.42 8.46
C ILE A 100 -16.30 9.90 7.13
N ASN A 101 -17.55 9.52 6.84
CA ASN A 101 -18.23 9.94 5.60
C ASN A 101 -18.41 11.46 5.52
N ALA A 102 -18.75 12.11 6.63
CA ALA A 102 -18.88 13.57 6.68
C ALA A 102 -17.55 14.25 6.34
N ARG A 103 -16.41 13.77 6.89
CA ARG A 103 -15.08 14.29 6.55
C ARG A 103 -14.68 14.02 5.10
N LEU A 104 -14.98 12.84 4.56
CA LEU A 104 -14.74 12.54 3.14
C LEU A 104 -15.53 13.45 2.18
N GLN A 105 -16.66 14.01 2.63
CA GLN A 105 -17.41 15.01 1.89
C GLN A 105 -16.81 16.42 2.00
N GLN A 106 -16.14 16.73 3.11
CA GLN A 106 -15.48 18.03 3.38
C GLN A 106 -14.01 17.99 2.96
N GLN A 107 -13.73 18.33 1.70
CA GLN A 107 -12.40 18.17 1.09
C GLN A 107 -11.29 18.98 1.79
N ASP A 108 -11.61 20.14 2.35
CA ASP A 108 -10.63 21.08 2.93
C ASP A 108 -10.01 20.59 4.25
N ASP A 109 -10.60 19.57 4.89
CA ASP A 109 -10.22 19.07 6.22
C ASP A 109 -9.53 17.69 6.17
N LEU A 110 -9.42 17.09 4.98
CA LEU A 110 -8.92 15.72 4.82
C LEU A 110 -7.42 15.55 5.10
N LEU A 111 -6.63 16.62 4.98
CA LEU A 111 -5.20 16.58 5.32
C LEU A 111 -4.94 16.99 6.77
N GLN A 112 -5.83 17.77 7.38
CA GLN A 112 -5.64 18.23 8.78
C GLN A 112 -5.70 17.05 9.77
N VAL A 113 -6.44 15.99 9.43
CA VAL A 113 -6.48 14.74 10.21
C VAL A 113 -5.19 13.91 10.11
N CYS A 114 -4.22 14.32 9.30
CA CYS A 114 -2.89 13.74 9.22
C CYS A 114 -1.82 14.84 9.35
N PRO A 115 -1.54 15.31 10.58
CA PRO A 115 -0.59 16.39 10.83
C PRO A 115 0.79 16.14 10.21
N GLU A 116 1.24 14.88 10.22
CA GLU A 116 2.50 14.46 9.61
C GLU A 116 2.58 14.83 8.13
N MET A 117 1.46 14.75 7.40
CA MET A 117 1.40 15.13 6.00
C MET A 117 1.41 16.64 5.82
N VAL A 118 0.71 17.37 6.68
CA VAL A 118 0.66 18.85 6.65
C VAL A 118 2.06 19.43 6.88
N ASP A 119 2.77 18.93 7.89
CA ASP A 119 4.12 19.39 8.25
C ASP A 119 5.09 19.29 7.06
N VAL A 120 4.98 18.24 6.25
CA VAL A 120 5.93 17.96 5.16
C VAL A 120 5.48 18.47 3.79
N LEU A 121 4.29 19.08 3.66
CA LEU A 121 3.85 19.65 2.38
C LEU A 121 4.87 20.63 1.79
N PRO A 122 5.47 21.57 2.56
CA PRO A 122 6.50 22.47 2.03
C PRO A 122 7.73 21.70 1.52
N VAL A 123 8.20 20.71 2.28
CA VAL A 123 9.34 19.86 1.91
C VAL A 123 9.07 19.11 0.60
N ILE A 124 7.91 18.46 0.47
CA ILE A 124 7.54 17.72 -0.74
C ILE A 124 7.43 18.67 -1.94
N ARG A 125 6.86 19.86 -1.73
CA ARG A 125 6.73 20.88 -2.78
C ARG A 125 8.10 21.32 -3.29
N ASP A 126 9.03 21.61 -2.39
CA ASP A 126 10.39 22.01 -2.73
C ASP A 126 11.12 20.91 -3.48
N ILE A 127 10.97 19.66 -3.03
CA ILE A 127 11.50 18.50 -3.75
C ILE A 127 10.97 18.45 -5.18
N GLY A 128 9.68 18.73 -5.37
CA GLY A 128 9.03 18.79 -6.67
C GLY A 128 9.43 19.98 -7.55
N CYS A 129 10.10 20.98 -6.98
CA CYS A 129 10.53 22.19 -7.70
C CYS A 129 12.03 22.21 -7.97
N ALA A 130 12.83 21.48 -7.19
CA ALA A 130 14.28 21.41 -7.29
C ALA A 130 14.76 20.13 -8.00
N LYS A 131 15.92 20.22 -8.66
CA LYS A 131 16.60 19.08 -9.31
C LYS A 131 17.73 18.49 -8.45
N ASP A 132 18.10 19.19 -7.39
CA ASP A 132 19.16 18.85 -6.45
C ASP A 132 18.86 19.51 -5.10
N PHE A 133 19.65 19.21 -4.07
CA PHE A 133 19.55 19.90 -2.79
C PHE A 133 19.77 21.40 -2.96
N ASN A 134 18.91 22.19 -2.32
CA ASN A 134 19.09 23.62 -2.18
C ASN A 134 18.91 24.02 -0.71
N ARG A 135 19.31 25.25 -0.39
CA ARG A 135 19.28 25.75 0.99
C ARG A 135 17.86 25.78 1.56
N ASP A 136 16.86 26.10 0.74
CA ASP A 136 15.46 26.20 1.17
C ASP A 136 14.91 24.83 1.59
N LEU A 137 15.18 23.78 0.80
CA LEU A 137 14.81 22.41 1.12
C LEU A 137 15.47 21.95 2.42
N ILE A 138 16.77 22.20 2.59
CA ILE A 138 17.49 21.82 3.81
C ILE A 138 16.90 22.55 5.03
N ASN A 139 16.59 23.84 4.90
CA ASN A 139 15.96 24.61 5.96
C ASN A 139 14.57 24.07 6.32
N HIS A 140 13.69 23.83 5.35
CA HIS A 140 12.36 23.28 5.63
C HIS A 140 12.43 21.87 6.26
N VAL A 141 13.38 21.03 5.85
CA VAL A 141 13.61 19.72 6.49
C VAL A 141 14.05 19.89 7.95
N ALA A 142 14.86 20.90 8.24
CA ALA A 142 15.31 21.21 9.61
C ALA A 142 14.20 21.81 10.48
N GLU A 143 13.26 22.57 9.90
CA GLU A 143 12.11 23.16 10.59
C GLU A 143 11.08 22.10 11.04
N VAL A 144 10.93 21.02 10.29
CA VAL A 144 10.06 19.89 10.68
C VAL A 144 10.81 19.00 11.68
N GLU A 145 10.61 19.25 12.98
CA GLU A 145 11.40 18.64 14.06
C GLU A 145 11.47 17.10 13.97
N TRP A 146 10.32 16.44 13.80
CA TRP A 146 10.27 14.97 13.73
C TRP A 146 10.97 14.43 12.47
N LEU A 147 10.88 15.16 11.35
CA LEU A 147 11.51 14.76 10.10
C LEU A 147 13.02 14.90 10.22
N SER A 148 13.51 16.04 10.72
CA SER A 148 14.94 16.25 10.98
C SER A 148 15.50 15.15 11.88
N ARG A 149 14.79 14.79 12.95
CA ARG A 149 15.20 13.71 13.86
C ARG A 149 15.30 12.36 13.15
N LYS A 150 14.32 12.02 12.28
CA LYS A 150 14.35 10.77 11.49
C LYS A 150 15.44 10.76 10.43
N VAL A 151 15.69 11.89 9.76
CA VAL A 151 16.78 12.00 8.78
C VAL A 151 18.14 11.84 9.46
N ARG A 152 18.37 12.50 10.60
CA ARG A 152 19.61 12.32 11.38
C ARG A 152 19.77 10.88 11.86
N ALA A 153 18.74 10.30 12.48
CA ALA A 153 18.77 8.90 12.93
C ALA A 153 19.00 7.90 11.78
N PHE A 154 18.55 8.24 10.57
CA PHE A 154 18.81 7.44 9.38
C PHE A 154 20.27 7.52 8.93
N ILE A 155 20.83 8.73 8.89
CA ILE A 155 22.22 9.02 8.52
C ILE A 155 23.20 8.45 9.54
N ASP A 156 22.88 8.54 10.83
CA ASP A 156 23.72 8.07 11.95
C ASP A 156 23.68 6.55 12.11
N ASN A 157 22.82 5.84 11.35
CA ASN A 157 22.71 4.40 11.44
C ASN A 157 23.93 3.71 10.79
N PRO A 158 24.72 2.91 11.52
CA PRO A 158 25.93 2.29 10.98
C PRO A 158 25.69 1.39 9.77
N LEU A 159 24.52 0.73 9.69
CA LEU A 159 24.17 -0.12 8.56
C LEU A 159 23.89 0.72 7.31
N HIS A 160 23.23 1.87 7.46
CA HIS A 160 23.01 2.78 6.34
C HIS A 160 24.30 3.47 5.92
N GLN A 161 25.15 3.88 6.86
CA GLN A 161 26.47 4.44 6.57
C GLN A 161 27.32 3.46 5.75
N ALA A 162 27.37 2.18 6.18
CA ALA A 162 28.10 1.15 5.46
C ALA A 162 27.51 0.87 4.06
N LEU A 163 26.18 0.85 3.94
CA LEU A 163 25.50 0.56 2.67
C LEU A 163 25.64 1.71 1.66
N LEU A 164 25.60 2.95 2.13
CA LEU A 164 25.62 4.16 1.30
C LEU A 164 27.02 4.77 1.16
N GLY A 165 28.00 4.29 1.93
CA GLY A 165 29.35 4.85 1.96
C GLY A 165 29.43 6.24 2.61
N LEU A 166 28.57 6.52 3.60
CA LEU A 166 28.53 7.83 4.26
C LEU A 166 29.73 8.02 5.19
N SER A 167 30.29 9.22 5.18
CA SER A 167 31.43 9.61 6.02
C SER A 167 30.99 9.77 7.48
N SER A 168 31.61 9.09 8.44
CA SER A 168 31.15 9.11 9.85
C SER A 168 31.25 10.48 10.56
N SER A 169 31.99 11.44 10.02
CA SER A 169 32.23 12.76 10.62
C SER A 169 31.78 13.95 9.75
N ALA A 170 30.97 13.70 8.72
CA ALA A 170 30.46 14.74 7.83
C ALA A 170 29.34 15.58 8.47
N SER A 171 29.10 16.79 7.95
CA SER A 171 27.96 17.61 8.37
C SER A 171 26.65 17.03 7.84
N PHE A 172 25.51 17.44 8.43
CA PHE A 172 24.19 17.01 7.99
C PHE A 172 23.96 17.27 6.49
N GLU A 173 24.38 18.44 6.00
CA GLU A 173 24.29 18.81 4.59
C GLU A 173 25.17 17.90 3.72
N GLN A 174 26.41 17.65 4.14
CA GLN A 174 27.32 16.77 3.41
C GLN A 174 26.80 15.33 3.36
N HIS A 175 26.15 14.83 4.43
CA HIS A 175 25.51 13.51 4.41
C HIS A 175 24.31 13.44 3.46
N LEU A 176 23.53 14.52 3.34
CA LEU A 176 22.45 14.58 2.36
C LEU A 176 23.00 14.51 0.94
N GLU A 177 24.07 15.27 0.65
CA GLU A 177 24.77 15.22 -0.63
C GLU A 177 25.33 13.82 -0.93
N GLU A 178 25.99 13.17 0.04
CA GLU A 178 26.54 11.81 -0.08
C GLU A 178 25.45 10.75 -0.33
N MET A 179 24.31 10.85 0.36
CA MET A 179 23.15 9.99 0.11
C MET A 179 22.58 10.19 -1.31
N GLY A 180 22.67 11.41 -1.83
CA GLY A 180 22.16 11.80 -3.12
C GLY A 180 20.67 12.15 -3.10
N TYR A 181 20.33 13.19 -3.84
CA TYR A 181 18.97 13.76 -3.92
C TYR A 181 17.88 12.72 -4.23
N PRO A 182 18.06 11.78 -5.19
CA PRO A 182 16.99 10.83 -5.51
C PRO A 182 16.68 9.81 -4.40
N LEU A 183 17.70 9.35 -3.68
CA LEU A 183 17.50 8.43 -2.57
C LEU A 183 16.84 9.15 -1.39
N PHE A 184 17.20 10.41 -1.16
CA PHE A 184 16.52 11.26 -0.19
C PHE A 184 15.01 11.37 -0.45
N ILE A 185 14.60 11.65 -1.69
CA ILE A 185 13.19 11.74 -2.09
C ILE A 185 12.42 10.48 -1.66
N TRP A 186 12.99 9.30 -1.90
CA TRP A 186 12.37 8.04 -1.53
C TRP A 186 12.32 7.82 -0.02
N CYS A 187 13.40 8.17 0.67
CA CYS A 187 13.49 8.10 2.13
C CYS A 187 12.43 8.99 2.81
N ILE A 188 12.11 10.17 2.26
CA ILE A 188 11.06 11.04 2.79
C ILE A 188 9.71 10.32 2.88
N ALA A 189 9.26 9.67 1.80
CA ALA A 189 8.00 8.93 1.81
C ALA A 189 7.98 7.79 2.85
N LYS A 190 9.12 7.10 3.01
CA LYS A 190 9.30 6.08 4.05
C LYS A 190 9.19 6.69 5.45
N MET A 191 9.85 7.82 5.70
CA MET A 191 9.88 8.50 7.00
C MET A 191 8.50 9.03 7.40
N ILE A 192 7.74 9.58 6.44
CA ILE A 192 6.33 9.98 6.64
C ILE A 192 5.51 8.77 7.07
N GLY A 193 5.61 7.64 6.36
CA GLY A 193 4.89 6.42 6.73
C GLY A 193 5.30 5.85 8.09
N GLU A 194 6.54 6.09 8.54
CA GLU A 194 7.01 5.73 9.89
C GLU A 194 6.42 6.65 10.95
N GLN A 195 6.39 7.95 10.70
CA GLN A 195 5.79 8.93 11.59
C GLN A 195 4.29 8.67 11.78
N ILE A 196 3.55 8.42 10.69
CA ILE A 196 2.13 8.06 10.76
C ILE A 196 1.94 6.80 11.61
N ASN A 197 2.81 5.80 11.47
CA ASN A 197 2.71 4.54 12.21
C ASN A 197 2.90 4.69 13.72
N GLU A 198 3.69 5.67 14.17
CA GLU A 198 3.85 5.99 15.59
C GLU A 198 2.57 6.55 16.20
N HIS A 199 1.82 7.35 15.43
CA HIS A 199 0.63 8.05 15.87
C HIS A 199 -0.67 7.38 15.47
N ILE A 200 -0.67 6.17 14.91
CA ILE A 200 -1.91 5.50 14.48
C ILE A 200 -2.56 4.66 15.59
N HIS A 201 -3.89 4.57 15.57
CA HIS A 201 -4.65 3.75 16.49
C HIS A 201 -4.19 2.27 16.39
N PRO A 202 -3.96 1.55 17.52
CA PRO A 202 -3.40 0.20 17.50
C PRO A 202 -4.13 -0.78 16.57
N SER A 203 -5.46 -0.69 16.48
CA SER A 203 -6.27 -1.55 15.61
C SER A 203 -6.00 -1.39 14.11
N LEU A 204 -5.29 -0.33 13.71
CA LEU A 204 -4.97 -0.01 12.31
C LEU A 204 -3.50 -0.26 11.95
N LYS A 205 -2.64 -0.56 12.94
CA LYS A 205 -1.20 -0.80 12.72
C LYS A 205 -0.92 -1.94 11.74
N PHE A 206 -1.71 -3.01 11.81
CA PHE A 206 -1.61 -4.13 10.86
C PHE A 206 -1.88 -3.68 9.42
N THR A 207 -3.00 -2.98 9.21
CA THR A 207 -3.40 -2.47 7.89
C THR A 207 -2.38 -1.48 7.34
N LEU A 208 -1.91 -0.53 8.15
CA LEU A 208 -0.88 0.41 7.74
C LEU A 208 0.43 -0.30 7.37
N SER A 209 0.82 -1.34 8.10
CA SER A 209 2.02 -2.13 7.77
C SER A 209 1.91 -2.81 6.40
N LYS A 210 0.73 -3.34 6.05
CA LYS A 210 0.44 -3.89 4.72
C LYS A 210 0.48 -2.82 3.63
N VAL A 211 -0.09 -1.65 3.89
CA VAL A 211 -0.04 -0.50 2.97
C VAL A 211 1.39 -0.02 2.75
N ARG A 212 2.22 0.06 3.79
CA ARG A 212 3.64 0.42 3.67
C ARG A 212 4.41 -0.63 2.85
N TYR A 213 4.14 -1.92 3.08
CA TYR A 213 4.73 -3.01 2.29
C TYR A 213 4.32 -2.92 0.80
N TYR A 214 3.04 -2.67 0.53
CA TYR A 214 2.51 -2.40 -0.80
C TYR A 214 3.22 -1.22 -1.47
N GLY A 215 3.37 -0.09 -0.78
CA GLY A 215 4.06 1.09 -1.29
C GLY A 215 5.52 0.84 -1.68
N ARG A 216 6.26 0.01 -0.95
CA ARG A 216 7.63 -0.36 -1.31
C ARG A 216 7.71 -1.13 -2.62
N ILE A 217 6.80 -2.11 -2.81
CA ILE A 217 6.74 -2.88 -4.06
C ILE A 217 6.37 -1.96 -5.22
N VAL A 218 5.29 -1.18 -5.09
CA VAL A 218 4.86 -0.23 -6.13
C VAL A 218 5.99 0.72 -6.50
N GLY A 219 6.57 1.39 -5.50
CA GLY A 219 7.68 2.33 -5.71
C GLY A 219 8.85 1.67 -6.43
N GLY A 220 9.30 0.49 -5.97
CA GLY A 220 10.43 -0.23 -6.58
C GLY A 220 10.14 -0.69 -8.01
N THR A 221 8.90 -1.11 -8.28
CA THR A 221 8.46 -1.50 -9.63
C THR A 221 8.40 -0.30 -10.57
N ILE A 222 7.86 0.85 -10.14
CA ILE A 222 7.85 2.08 -10.95
C ILE A 222 9.27 2.43 -11.40
N VAL A 223 10.20 2.43 -10.45
CA VAL A 223 11.62 2.72 -10.70
C VAL A 223 12.23 1.73 -11.67
N TYR A 224 12.00 0.44 -11.44
CA TYR A 224 12.53 -0.61 -12.30
C TYR A 224 12.00 -0.51 -13.72
N LEU A 225 10.70 -0.31 -13.88
CA LEU A 225 10.08 -0.18 -15.19
C LEU A 225 10.60 1.07 -15.92
N ALA A 226 10.80 2.19 -15.20
CA ALA A 226 11.39 3.39 -15.76
C ALA A 226 12.84 3.17 -16.25
N LEU A 227 13.62 2.25 -15.66
CA LEU A 227 14.97 1.89 -16.13
C LEU A 227 14.97 1.19 -17.49
N GLN A 228 13.97 0.33 -17.68
CA GLN A 228 13.93 -0.65 -18.76
C GLN A 228 13.19 -0.11 -19.96
N GLU A 229 12.08 0.61 -19.74
CA GLU A 229 11.20 1.07 -20.82
C GLU A 229 11.63 2.42 -21.41
N GLY A 230 12.73 3.03 -20.94
CA GLY A 230 13.29 4.26 -21.53
C GLY A 230 12.27 5.40 -21.59
N TYR A 231 11.51 5.60 -20.50
CA TYR A 231 10.48 6.62 -20.44
C TYR A 231 11.10 8.02 -20.51
N ASP A 232 11.08 8.63 -21.70
CA ASP A 232 11.67 9.96 -21.99
C ASP A 232 10.71 11.13 -21.67
N GLU A 233 9.42 10.87 -21.44
CA GLU A 233 8.40 11.92 -21.26
C GLU A 233 8.43 12.58 -19.88
N ILE A 234 9.04 11.94 -18.87
CA ILE A 234 9.11 12.45 -17.49
C ILE A 234 10.57 12.52 -17.09
N ASP A 235 10.98 13.67 -16.54
CA ASP A 235 12.28 13.75 -15.87
C ASP A 235 12.37 12.62 -14.83
N LYS A 236 13.36 11.75 -15.02
CA LYS A 236 13.86 10.73 -14.11
C LYS A 236 13.44 10.95 -12.64
N TRP A 237 13.85 12.06 -12.03
CA TRP A 237 13.60 12.42 -10.62
C TRP A 237 12.13 12.68 -10.26
N LYS A 238 11.28 13.18 -11.19
CA LYS A 238 9.84 13.37 -10.95
C LYS A 238 9.11 12.05 -10.85
N THR A 239 9.45 11.08 -11.69
CA THR A 239 8.92 9.71 -11.61
C THR A 239 9.18 9.10 -10.23
N TYR A 240 10.37 9.34 -9.67
CA TYR A 240 10.73 8.88 -8.33
C TYR A 240 9.93 9.54 -7.22
N LEU A 241 9.81 10.86 -7.28
CA LEU A 241 9.00 11.60 -6.33
C LEU A 241 7.59 11.02 -6.30
N LEU A 242 6.95 10.91 -7.47
CA LEU A 242 5.61 10.36 -7.56
C LEU A 242 5.53 8.89 -7.14
N ALA A 243 6.57 8.09 -7.38
CA ALA A 243 6.66 6.72 -6.90
C ALA A 243 6.61 6.65 -5.37
N GLY A 244 7.38 7.49 -4.68
CA GLY A 244 7.37 7.60 -3.22
C GLY A 244 6.03 8.12 -2.68
N LEU A 245 5.45 9.12 -3.34
CA LEU A 245 4.19 9.73 -2.90
C LEU A 245 2.94 8.88 -3.22
N SER A 246 3.05 7.92 -4.13
CA SER A 246 1.90 7.13 -4.65
C SER A 246 1.07 6.42 -3.57
N ILE A 247 1.70 6.09 -2.44
CA ILE A 247 1.07 5.36 -1.33
C ILE A 247 0.49 6.27 -0.24
N LEU A 248 0.89 7.54 -0.19
CA LEU A 248 0.48 8.47 0.86
C LEU A 248 -1.04 8.68 0.95
N PRO A 249 -1.83 8.67 -0.14
CA PRO A 249 -3.29 8.72 -0.04
C PRO A 249 -3.87 7.62 0.86
N LEU A 250 -3.37 6.38 0.76
CA LEU A 250 -3.79 5.30 1.65
C LEU A 250 -3.37 5.56 3.09
N GLY A 251 -2.18 6.11 3.32
CA GLY A 251 -1.74 6.55 4.64
C GLY A 251 -2.70 7.57 5.26
N VAL A 252 -3.07 8.61 4.51
CA VAL A 252 -4.00 9.66 4.95
C VAL A 252 -5.38 9.09 5.28
N LEU A 253 -5.91 8.17 4.46
CA LEU A 253 -7.20 7.52 4.74
C LEU A 253 -7.17 6.71 6.04
N ILE A 254 -6.07 5.99 6.32
CA ILE A 254 -5.94 5.25 7.58
C ILE A 254 -5.74 6.23 8.76
N SER A 255 -5.02 7.33 8.57
CA SER A 255 -4.89 8.40 9.57
C SER A 255 -6.25 9.03 9.90
N LEU A 256 -7.11 9.27 8.90
CA LEU A 256 -8.48 9.74 9.08
C LEU A 256 -9.29 8.78 9.96
N ALA A 257 -9.26 7.47 9.66
CA ALA A 257 -9.92 6.48 10.52
C ALA A 257 -9.36 6.47 11.94
N SER A 258 -8.03 6.57 12.08
CA SER A 258 -7.36 6.61 13.39
C SER A 258 -7.81 7.81 14.21
N PHE A 259 -7.83 8.99 13.60
CA PHE A 259 -8.30 10.23 14.22
C PHE A 259 -9.74 10.08 14.70
N GLU A 260 -10.64 9.64 13.82
CA GLU A 260 -12.06 9.51 14.15
C GLU A 260 -12.34 8.43 15.21
N ILE A 261 -11.59 7.33 15.23
CA ILE A 261 -11.67 6.32 16.29
C ILE A 261 -11.31 6.95 17.64
N ARG A 262 -10.19 7.69 17.71
CA ARG A 262 -9.74 8.32 18.96
C ARG A 262 -10.72 9.36 19.46
N GLU A 263 -11.19 10.23 18.58
CA GLU A 263 -12.16 11.26 18.94
C GLU A 263 -13.50 10.67 19.39
N LEU A 264 -13.97 9.61 18.74
CA LEU A 264 -15.16 8.90 19.18
C LEU A 264 -14.95 8.25 20.55
N ILE A 265 -13.83 7.55 20.77
CA ILE A 265 -13.50 6.93 22.05
C ILE A 265 -13.44 7.98 23.16
N ASN A 266 -12.70 9.08 22.95
CA ASN A 266 -12.56 10.16 23.92
C ASN A 266 -13.92 10.78 24.27
N GLN A 267 -14.74 11.09 23.26
CA GLN A 267 -16.08 11.65 23.47
C GLN A 267 -16.97 10.69 24.29
N GLN A 268 -16.92 9.39 23.99
CA GLN A 268 -17.73 8.40 24.68
C GLN A 268 -17.23 8.10 26.08
N GLN A 269 -15.90 8.09 26.30
CA GLN A 269 -15.32 7.98 27.65
C GLN A 269 -15.80 9.13 28.53
N ASN A 270 -15.64 10.37 28.06
CA ASN A 270 -16.09 11.56 28.79
C ASN A 270 -17.61 11.54 29.09
N ALA A 271 -18.42 10.96 28.21
CA ALA A 271 -19.87 10.87 28.40
C ALA A 271 -20.29 9.77 29.39
N LEU A 272 -19.50 8.71 29.51
CA LEU A 272 -19.73 7.60 30.44
C LEU A 272 -19.15 7.86 31.83
N ASP A 273 -18.15 8.73 31.92
CA ASP A 273 -17.55 9.15 33.19
C ASP A 273 -18.62 9.78 34.09
N GLY A 274 -18.77 9.25 35.31
CA GLY A 274 -19.78 9.68 36.28
C GLY A 274 -21.12 8.94 36.19
N GLN A 275 -21.29 7.99 35.26
CA GLN A 275 -22.47 7.12 35.23
C GLN A 275 -22.20 5.79 35.97
N SER A 276 -23.20 5.28 36.70
CA SER A 276 -23.13 3.95 37.34
C SER A 276 -23.38 2.83 36.31
N ASN A 277 -22.70 1.68 36.48
CA ASN A 277 -22.86 0.47 35.65
C ASN A 277 -22.44 0.60 34.17
N THR A 278 -21.33 1.28 33.88
CA THR A 278 -20.79 1.45 32.51
C THR A 278 -19.54 0.63 32.21
N GLU A 279 -19.09 -0.23 33.13
CA GLU A 279 -17.82 -0.97 33.04
C GLU A 279 -17.66 -1.75 31.73
N PHE A 280 -18.70 -2.46 31.29
CA PHE A 280 -18.70 -3.20 30.02
C PHE A 280 -18.60 -2.28 28.80
N ARG A 281 -19.11 -1.04 28.86
CA ARG A 281 -18.98 -0.06 27.77
C ARG A 281 -17.57 0.49 27.69
N HIS A 282 -16.90 0.73 28.82
CA HIS A 282 -15.48 1.07 28.83
C HIS A 282 -14.62 -0.06 28.25
N GLN A 283 -14.94 -1.32 28.56
CA GLN A 283 -14.27 -2.47 27.95
C GLN A 283 -14.45 -2.52 26.42
N ILE A 284 -15.66 -2.23 25.92
CA ILE A 284 -15.94 -2.13 24.47
C ILE A 284 -15.10 -1.00 23.84
N LEU A 285 -14.99 0.16 24.48
CA LEU A 285 -14.20 1.29 23.96
C LEU A 285 -12.71 0.97 23.89
N ASN A 286 -12.15 0.34 24.94
CA ASN A 286 -10.73 -0.01 25.00
C ASN A 286 -10.29 -1.01 23.92
N HIS A 287 -11.22 -1.84 23.43
CA HIS A 287 -10.97 -2.83 22.38
C HIS A 287 -11.66 -2.47 21.06
N TYR A 288 -12.13 -1.22 20.94
CA TYR A 288 -12.87 -0.81 19.77
C TYR A 288 -11.96 -0.83 18.53
N SER A 289 -12.50 -1.34 17.42
CA SER A 289 -11.79 -1.49 16.15
C SER A 289 -12.75 -1.24 15.01
N LEU A 290 -12.32 -0.55 13.96
CA LEU A 290 -13.18 -0.29 12.81
C LEU A 290 -13.57 -1.62 12.12
N PRO A 291 -14.86 -1.86 11.83
CA PRO A 291 -15.28 -3.06 11.10
C PRO A 291 -14.58 -3.18 9.74
N GLY A 292 -14.26 -4.42 9.34
CA GLY A 292 -13.50 -4.70 8.11
C GLY A 292 -14.13 -4.11 6.85
N ASP A 293 -15.44 -4.29 6.64
CA ASP A 293 -16.12 -3.72 5.46
C ASP A 293 -16.09 -2.20 5.41
N ARG A 294 -16.13 -1.52 6.56
CA ARG A 294 -16.04 -0.06 6.64
C ARG A 294 -14.63 0.41 6.32
N LEU A 295 -13.62 -0.29 6.84
CA LEU A 295 -12.21 -0.02 6.50
C LEU A 295 -11.93 -0.28 5.01
N ARG A 296 -12.52 -1.32 4.42
CA ARG A 296 -12.45 -1.58 2.97
C ARG A 296 -13.00 -0.42 2.17
N HIS A 297 -14.24 -0.01 2.48
CA HIS A 297 -14.90 1.10 1.78
C HIS A 297 -14.13 2.42 1.87
N LEU A 298 -13.48 2.65 3.00
CA LEU A 298 -12.61 3.81 3.20
C LEU A 298 -11.37 3.74 2.30
N ILE A 299 -10.66 2.61 2.27
CA ILE A 299 -9.45 2.42 1.45
C ILE A 299 -9.77 2.47 -0.05
N GLU A 300 -10.96 2.01 -0.47
CA GLU A 300 -11.48 2.15 -1.84
C GLU A 300 -11.60 3.63 -2.29
N GLN A 301 -11.56 4.61 -1.38
CA GLN A 301 -11.56 6.04 -1.71
C GLN A 301 -10.19 6.58 -2.16
N GLU A 302 -9.15 5.74 -2.25
CA GLU A 302 -7.78 6.12 -2.64
C GLU A 302 -7.74 7.02 -3.90
N GLU A 303 -8.41 6.58 -4.97
CA GLU A 303 -8.40 7.28 -6.27
C GLU A 303 -9.07 8.65 -6.20
N ARG A 304 -10.04 8.82 -5.30
CA ARG A 304 -10.68 10.12 -5.05
C ARG A 304 -9.76 11.06 -4.28
N LEU A 305 -8.94 10.54 -3.38
CA LEU A 305 -8.04 11.36 -2.54
C LEU A 305 -6.76 11.78 -3.26
N LYS A 306 -6.26 10.97 -4.21
CA LYS A 306 -5.05 11.27 -5.00
C LYS A 306 -5.04 12.70 -5.56
N PRO A 307 -6.05 13.16 -6.33
CA PRO A 307 -6.09 14.53 -6.84
C PRO A 307 -6.02 15.61 -5.76
N LEU A 308 -6.73 15.42 -4.65
CA LEU A 308 -6.80 16.39 -3.56
C LEU A 308 -5.43 16.53 -2.87
N LEU A 309 -4.75 15.41 -2.61
CA LEU A 309 -3.41 15.43 -2.02
C LEU A 309 -2.41 16.19 -2.92
N PHE A 310 -2.42 15.89 -4.22
CA PHE A 310 -1.50 16.53 -5.16
C PHE A 310 -1.80 18.02 -5.37
N GLN A 311 -3.07 18.40 -5.35
CA GLN A 311 -3.48 19.81 -5.37
C GLN A 311 -2.97 20.54 -4.11
N ALA A 312 -3.08 19.93 -2.94
CA ALA A 312 -2.63 20.53 -1.69
C ALA A 312 -1.11 20.65 -1.57
N ILE A 313 -0.36 19.71 -2.15
CA ILE A 313 1.11 19.83 -2.26
C ILE A 313 1.47 21.07 -3.09
N GLY A 314 0.75 21.31 -4.20
CA GLY A 314 0.88 22.52 -4.99
C GLY A 314 2.18 22.58 -5.79
N PHE A 315 2.49 21.54 -6.58
CA PHE A 315 3.65 21.57 -7.49
C PHE A 315 3.49 22.69 -8.53
N THR A 316 4.48 23.58 -8.63
CA THR A 316 4.43 24.72 -9.56
C THR A 316 4.96 24.38 -10.96
N ASN A 317 5.86 23.40 -11.04
CA ASN A 317 6.67 23.16 -12.24
C ASN A 317 6.24 21.94 -13.06
N PHE A 318 5.29 21.15 -12.56
CA PHE A 318 4.69 20.04 -13.29
C PHE A 318 3.33 19.63 -12.69
N ASP A 319 2.49 18.99 -13.49
CA ASP A 319 1.20 18.45 -13.06
C ASP A 319 1.34 16.94 -12.78
N PRO A 320 1.31 16.49 -11.50
CA PRO A 320 1.47 15.08 -11.14
C PRO A 320 0.34 14.19 -11.68
N LEU A 321 -0.86 14.75 -11.89
CA LEU A 321 -2.02 13.98 -12.34
C LEU A 321 -1.87 13.54 -13.79
N LYS A 322 -1.15 14.30 -14.61
CA LYS A 322 -0.81 13.86 -15.98
C LYS A 322 -0.02 12.55 -15.98
N PHE A 323 0.75 12.26 -14.94
CA PHE A 323 1.59 11.06 -14.90
C PHE A 323 0.91 9.88 -14.20
N ILE A 324 0.03 10.18 -13.23
CA ILE A 324 -0.62 9.15 -12.41
C ILE A 324 -1.97 8.73 -13.00
N THR A 325 -2.71 9.65 -13.61
CA THR A 325 -4.11 9.43 -14.03
C THR A 325 -4.31 9.34 -15.54
N GLN A 326 -3.30 9.61 -16.36
CA GLN A 326 -3.39 9.37 -17.81
C GLN A 326 -3.38 7.87 -18.09
N SER A 327 -4.57 7.26 -18.05
CA SER A 327 -4.95 6.38 -19.14
C SER A 327 -5.11 7.29 -20.35
N ASN A 328 -4.32 7.07 -21.40
CA ASN A 328 -4.39 7.86 -22.62
C ASN A 328 -5.72 7.55 -23.35
N LYS A 329 -6.87 7.93 -22.77
CA LYS A 329 -8.23 7.60 -23.24
C LYS A 329 -8.53 8.11 -24.65
N GLN A 330 -7.67 8.96 -25.22
CA GLN A 330 -7.74 9.41 -26.61
C GLN A 330 -6.96 8.54 -27.61
N ARG A 331 -6.21 7.52 -27.16
CA ARG A 331 -5.65 6.48 -28.04
C ARG A 331 -6.42 5.19 -27.79
N SER A 332 -7.16 4.73 -28.78
CA SER A 332 -7.87 3.44 -28.78
C SER A 332 -6.98 2.21 -28.56
N ASN A 333 -5.64 2.40 -28.44
CA ASN A 333 -4.61 1.41 -28.14
C ASN A 333 -3.71 1.85 -26.95
N SER A 334 -4.22 2.62 -25.97
CA SER A 334 -3.36 3.15 -24.90
C SER A 334 -2.84 2.04 -23.99
N GLN A 335 -1.56 1.71 -24.12
CA GLN A 335 -0.88 0.87 -23.12
C GLN A 335 -1.00 1.52 -21.73
N PRO A 336 -1.16 0.71 -20.67
CA PRO A 336 -1.21 1.22 -19.31
C PRO A 336 0.07 1.97 -18.97
N ASN A 337 -0.08 3.04 -18.19
CA ASN A 337 1.06 3.84 -17.78
C ASN A 337 1.92 3.10 -16.74
N LEU A 338 3.10 3.65 -16.45
CA LEU A 338 4.07 3.09 -15.52
C LEU A 338 3.48 2.78 -14.13
N PHE A 339 2.62 3.66 -13.61
CA PHE A 339 2.02 3.56 -12.29
C PHE A 339 0.94 2.47 -12.26
N GLU A 340 0.13 2.39 -13.30
CA GLU A 340 -0.88 1.34 -13.52
C GLU A 340 -0.22 -0.04 -13.62
N LYS A 341 0.84 -0.18 -14.43
CA LYS A 341 1.64 -1.40 -14.51
C LYS A 341 2.21 -1.80 -13.14
N ALA A 342 2.83 -0.87 -12.44
CA ALA A 342 3.43 -1.15 -11.13
C ALA A 342 2.40 -1.57 -10.08
N ARG A 343 1.21 -0.94 -10.08
CA ARG A 343 0.08 -1.34 -9.23
C ARG A 343 -0.37 -2.76 -9.54
N ALA A 344 -0.54 -3.11 -10.82
CA ALA A 344 -0.90 -4.46 -11.24
C ALA A 344 0.15 -5.51 -10.83
N TYR A 345 1.44 -5.20 -10.97
CA TYR A 345 2.50 -6.09 -10.48
C TYR A 345 2.46 -6.27 -8.96
N ALA A 346 2.21 -5.20 -8.21
CA ALA A 346 2.09 -5.28 -6.76
C ALA A 346 0.88 -6.12 -6.33
N PHE A 347 -0.25 -6.02 -7.06
CA PHE A 347 -1.42 -6.89 -6.86
C PHE A 347 -1.06 -8.35 -7.11
N TYR A 348 -0.42 -8.64 -8.25
CA TYR A 348 0.09 -9.97 -8.57
C TYR A 348 0.97 -10.50 -7.43
N ARG A 349 2.00 -9.75 -7.02
CA ARG A 349 2.97 -10.21 -6.01
C ARG A 349 2.30 -10.51 -4.67
N GLN A 350 1.31 -9.72 -4.26
CA GLN A 350 0.62 -9.92 -2.98
C GLN A 350 -0.44 -11.01 -3.02
N LEU A 351 -1.23 -11.09 -4.09
CA LEU A 351 -2.30 -12.08 -4.20
C LEU A 351 -1.77 -13.46 -4.60
N TYR A 352 -0.82 -13.51 -5.53
CA TYR A 352 -0.21 -14.77 -5.97
C TYR A 352 0.61 -15.41 -4.84
N GLY A 353 1.46 -14.62 -4.17
CA GLY A 353 2.28 -15.10 -3.04
C GLY A 353 1.46 -15.59 -1.84
N THR A 354 0.17 -15.26 -1.78
CA THR A 354 -0.75 -15.70 -0.72
C THR A 354 -1.78 -16.73 -1.18
N GLY A 355 -1.69 -17.21 -2.43
CA GLY A 355 -2.62 -18.19 -3.01
C GLY A 355 -4.03 -17.64 -3.27
N ARG A 356 -4.21 -16.31 -3.29
CA ARG A 356 -5.50 -15.62 -3.50
C ARG A 356 -5.80 -15.31 -4.98
N MET A 357 -4.95 -15.79 -5.88
CA MET A 357 -5.03 -15.58 -7.33
C MET A 357 -4.78 -16.89 -8.07
N LYS A 358 -5.67 -17.24 -9.00
CA LYS A 358 -5.55 -18.44 -9.85
C LYS A 358 -4.68 -18.15 -11.07
N GLY A 359 -4.07 -19.19 -11.65
CA GLY A 359 -3.17 -19.04 -12.80
C GLY A 359 -3.77 -18.32 -14.02
N HIS A 360 -5.04 -18.55 -14.34
CA HIS A 360 -5.71 -17.83 -15.44
C HIS A 360 -5.99 -16.36 -15.10
N GLU A 361 -6.32 -16.05 -13.84
CA GLU A 361 -6.48 -14.66 -13.37
C GLU A 361 -5.14 -13.93 -13.45
N THR A 362 -4.03 -14.61 -13.13
CA THR A 362 -2.66 -14.09 -13.30
C THR A 362 -2.38 -13.72 -14.74
N LEU A 363 -2.70 -14.61 -15.69
CA LEU A 363 -2.51 -14.35 -17.11
C LEU A 363 -3.35 -13.17 -17.59
N ILE A 364 -4.63 -13.11 -17.19
CA ILE A 364 -5.51 -11.97 -17.52
C ILE A 364 -4.89 -10.67 -17.00
N LEU A 365 -4.59 -10.58 -15.70
CA LEU A 365 -4.01 -9.37 -15.11
C LEU A 365 -2.70 -8.95 -15.81
N LEU A 366 -1.75 -9.87 -15.97
CA LEU A 366 -0.45 -9.52 -16.53
C LEU A 366 -0.56 -9.10 -18.01
N ASN A 367 -1.43 -9.74 -18.79
CA ASN A 367 -1.67 -9.38 -20.19
C ASN A 367 -2.38 -8.03 -20.31
N SER A 368 -3.41 -7.75 -19.49
CA SER A 368 -4.11 -6.46 -19.46
C SER A 368 -3.17 -5.28 -19.20
N PHE A 369 -2.12 -5.52 -18.41
CA PHE A 369 -1.11 -4.51 -18.09
C PHE A 369 0.18 -4.62 -18.92
N GLY A 370 0.20 -5.45 -19.97
CA GLY A 370 1.31 -5.51 -20.93
C GLY A 370 2.63 -6.05 -20.37
N PHE A 371 2.58 -6.96 -19.38
CA PHE A 371 3.79 -7.61 -18.85
C PHE A 371 4.28 -8.71 -19.79
N SER A 372 5.54 -8.61 -20.23
CA SER A 372 6.23 -9.74 -20.84
C SER A 372 6.71 -10.73 -19.77
N MET A 373 6.86 -12.00 -20.15
CA MET A 373 7.40 -13.02 -19.23
C MET A 373 8.82 -12.69 -18.77
N ASP A 374 9.65 -12.12 -19.65
CA ASP A 374 11.01 -11.70 -19.30
C ASP A 374 11.01 -10.61 -18.23
N LEU A 375 10.16 -9.60 -18.39
CA LEU A 375 10.01 -8.52 -17.43
C LEU A 375 9.51 -9.05 -16.07
N LEU A 376 8.53 -9.96 -16.09
CA LEU A 376 8.01 -10.60 -14.88
C LEU A 376 9.08 -11.42 -14.16
N HIS A 377 9.87 -12.20 -14.89
CA HIS A 377 10.98 -12.98 -14.32
C HIS A 377 12.04 -12.08 -13.69
N GLN A 378 12.36 -10.95 -14.31
CA GLN A 378 13.30 -9.98 -13.77
C GLN A 378 12.76 -9.36 -12.47
N LEU A 379 11.52 -8.88 -12.46
CA LEU A 379 10.89 -8.29 -11.28
C LEU A 379 10.78 -9.28 -10.11
N ASN A 380 10.46 -10.55 -10.39
CA ASN A 380 10.34 -11.59 -9.36
C ASN A 380 11.68 -12.00 -8.73
N ARG A 381 12.81 -11.78 -9.42
CA ARG A 381 14.16 -11.98 -8.86
C ARG A 381 14.58 -10.85 -7.92
N MET A 382 13.92 -9.70 -7.96
CA MET A 382 14.27 -8.56 -7.12
C MET A 382 13.49 -8.57 -5.81
N ASP A 383 14.18 -8.32 -4.70
CA ASP A 383 13.56 -8.05 -3.41
C ASP A 383 13.14 -6.58 -3.29
N LEU A 384 12.04 -6.22 -3.93
CA LEU A 384 11.51 -4.85 -3.93
C LEU A 384 10.98 -4.39 -2.56
N VAL A 385 11.09 -5.21 -1.51
CA VAL A 385 10.75 -4.87 -0.13
C VAL A 385 11.97 -4.34 0.63
N SER A 386 13.16 -4.83 0.28
CA SER A 386 14.42 -4.53 0.95
C SER A 386 14.93 -3.14 0.61
N PHE A 387 15.37 -2.42 1.64
CA PHE A 387 16.02 -1.12 1.48
C PHE A 387 17.25 -1.20 0.56
N THR A 388 18.07 -2.24 0.69
CA THR A 388 19.25 -2.48 -0.14
C THR A 388 18.91 -2.54 -1.63
N SER A 389 17.85 -3.27 -2.00
CA SER A 389 17.45 -3.38 -3.41
C SER A 389 16.97 -2.05 -3.97
N HIS A 390 16.31 -1.22 -3.15
CA HIS A 390 15.97 0.14 -3.54
C HIS A 390 17.25 0.95 -3.79
N VAL A 391 18.20 0.99 -2.84
CA VAL A 391 19.50 1.69 -3.01
C VAL A 391 20.21 1.28 -4.31
N GLU A 392 20.28 -0.02 -4.61
CA GLU A 392 20.89 -0.52 -5.85
C GLU A 392 20.15 -0.08 -7.12
N LEU A 393 18.81 -0.07 -7.08
CA LEU A 393 17.99 0.43 -8.17
C LEU A 393 18.23 1.93 -8.42
N TYR A 394 18.31 2.71 -7.34
CA TYR A 394 18.63 4.14 -7.40
C TYR A 394 20.01 4.36 -8.03
N ALA A 395 21.05 3.68 -7.53
CA ALA A 395 22.40 3.81 -8.06
C ALA A 395 22.45 3.49 -9.57
N LYS A 396 21.80 2.41 -10.02
CA LYS A 396 21.77 2.00 -11.44
C LYS A 396 21.07 3.01 -12.35
N TYR A 397 20.02 3.67 -11.87
CA TYR A 397 19.23 4.59 -12.69
C TYR A 397 19.92 5.91 -12.98
N PHE A 398 20.65 6.42 -12.00
CA PHE A 398 21.40 7.65 -12.10
C PHE A 398 22.82 7.45 -12.64
N ALA A 399 23.34 6.21 -12.63
CA ALA A 399 24.60 5.85 -13.30
C ALA A 399 24.51 5.81 -14.84
N LYS A 400 23.33 5.54 -15.41
CA LYS A 400 23.11 5.64 -16.86
C LYS A 400 23.02 7.12 -17.27
N ARG A 401 24.18 7.71 -17.60
CA ARG A 401 24.31 8.97 -18.34
C ARG A 401 24.33 8.71 -19.83
#